data_AF-A0A7Y7P2M8-F1
#
_entry.id   AF-A0A7Y7P2M8-F1
#
_cell.length_a   1.000
_cell.length_b   1.000
_cell.length_c   1.000
_cell.angle_alpha   90.00
_cell.angle_beta   90.00
_cell.angle_gamma   90.00
#
_symmetry.space_group_name_H-M   'P 1'
#
loop_
_entity.id
_entity.type
_entity.pdbx_description
1 polymer ?
#
loop_
_entity_poly.entity_id
_entity_poly.type
_entity_poly.pdbx_seq_one_letter_code
_entity_poly.pdbx_strand_id
1 'polypeptide(L)'
;MKKRSIFSILIMLTFLLSSCESYTTKDISKDGSVETFINIEHINNNHDVIKTSHKVWVKNILTKTITYTDTIPSLGNTEQVAENDEGDAKNVNIRKEYEVYVTVK
;
A
#
# COMPACT_ATOMS: atom_id res chain seq x y z
N MET A 1 46.13 -20.49 -31.41
CA MET A 1 45.70 -20.69 -30.00
C MET A 1 44.73 -19.61 -29.46
N LYS A 2 44.71 -18.36 -30.00
CA LYS A 2 43.80 -17.28 -29.52
C LYS A 2 42.29 -17.54 -29.69
N LYS A 3 41.85 -18.23 -30.76
CA LYS A 3 40.41 -18.48 -31.03
C LYS A 3 39.72 -19.42 -30.02
N ARG A 4 40.46 -20.35 -29.39
CA ARG A 4 39.93 -21.26 -28.36
C ARG A 4 39.69 -20.56 -27.01
N SER A 5 40.48 -19.52 -26.70
CA SER A 5 40.34 -18.71 -25.48
C SER A 5 39.12 -17.78 -25.51
N ILE A 6 38.81 -17.20 -26.68
CA ILE A 6 37.62 -16.35 -26.86
C ILE A 6 36.33 -17.17 -26.72
N PHE A 7 36.31 -18.40 -27.23
CA PHE A 7 35.15 -19.29 -27.12
C PHE A 7 34.86 -19.69 -25.65
N SER A 8 35.91 -19.87 -24.85
CA SER A 8 35.77 -20.18 -23.42
C SER A 8 35.25 -18.99 -22.60
N ILE A 9 35.62 -17.76 -22.96
CA ILE A 9 35.12 -16.54 -22.33
C ILE A 9 33.64 -16.31 -22.67
N LEU A 10 33.24 -16.62 -23.90
CA LEU A 10 31.84 -16.49 -24.34
C LEU A 10 30.91 -17.46 -23.59
N ILE A 11 31.37 -18.69 -23.31
CA ILE A 11 30.60 -19.67 -22.51
C ILE A 11 30.52 -19.27 -21.04
N MET A 12 31.57 -18.64 -20.49
CA MET A 12 31.55 -18.17 -19.10
C MET A 12 30.62 -16.95 -18.93
N LEU A 13 30.48 -16.11 -19.96
CA LEU A 13 29.59 -14.95 -19.93
C LEU A 13 28.10 -15.33 -20.01
N THR A 14 27.75 -16.43 -20.67
CA THR A 14 26.36 -16.91 -20.73
C THR A 14 25.87 -17.52 -19.41
N PHE A 15 26.77 -18.07 -18.58
CA PHE A 15 26.42 -18.57 -17.24
C PHE A 15 26.11 -17.45 -16.23
N LEU A 16 26.62 -16.24 -16.44
CA LEU A 16 26.40 -15.11 -15.54
C LEU A 16 25.04 -14.43 -15.72
N LEU A 17 24.28 -14.76 -16.77
CA LEU A 17 22.98 -14.15 -17.07
C LEU A 17 21.77 -14.92 -16.52
N SER A 18 21.97 -16.08 -15.90
CA SER A 18 20.85 -16.97 -15.48
C SER A 18 20.37 -16.80 -14.04
N SER A 19 20.85 -15.80 -13.29
CA SER A 19 20.49 -15.62 -11.87
C SER A 19 19.54 -14.44 -11.65
N CYS A 20 18.44 -14.37 -12.41
CA CYS A 20 17.34 -13.45 -12.13
C CYS A 20 16.11 -14.26 -11.77
N GLU A 21 15.89 -14.48 -10.47
CA GLU A 21 14.63 -14.99 -9.95
C GLU A 21 13.64 -13.82 -9.92
N SER A 22 12.73 -13.78 -10.89
CA SER A 22 11.65 -12.79 -10.86
C SER A 22 10.62 -13.23 -9.83
N TYR A 23 10.55 -12.53 -8.70
CA TYR A 23 9.40 -12.64 -7.80
C TYR A 23 8.16 -12.22 -8.56
N THR A 24 7.39 -13.18 -9.05
CA THR A 24 6.08 -12.89 -9.65
C THR A 24 5.15 -12.62 -8.48
N THR A 25 4.81 -11.35 -8.25
CA THR A 25 3.67 -11.01 -7.40
C THR A 25 2.48 -11.78 -7.97
N LYS A 26 1.92 -12.71 -7.20
CA LYS A 26 0.72 -13.43 -7.61
C LYS A 26 -0.39 -12.41 -7.71
N ASP A 27 -0.73 -11.98 -8.93
CA ASP A 27 -1.94 -11.22 -9.18
C ASP A 27 -3.12 -12.09 -8.72
N ILE A 28 -3.73 -11.70 -7.61
CA ILE A 28 -4.87 -12.41 -7.04
C ILE A 28 -6.07 -12.06 -7.92
N SER A 29 -6.72 -13.10 -8.49
CA SER A 29 -7.98 -12.95 -9.23
C SER A 29 -9.00 -12.18 -8.39
N LYS A 30 -9.62 -11.15 -8.97
CA LYS A 30 -10.68 -10.38 -8.33
C LYS A 30 -12.08 -10.93 -8.64
N ASP A 31 -12.17 -12.05 -9.35
CA ASP A 31 -13.45 -12.64 -9.71
C ASP A 31 -14.30 -12.97 -8.47
N GLY A 32 -15.55 -12.50 -8.47
CA GLY A 32 -16.49 -12.70 -7.37
C GLY A 32 -16.08 -12.01 -6.07
N SER A 33 -15.42 -10.85 -6.14
CA SER A 33 -14.91 -10.15 -4.96
C SER A 33 -15.51 -8.75 -4.76
N VAL A 34 -15.50 -8.29 -3.51
CA VAL A 34 -15.78 -6.89 -3.14
C VAL A 34 -14.55 -6.33 -2.44
N GLU A 35 -13.95 -5.29 -3.02
CA GLU A 35 -12.83 -4.55 -2.43
C GLU A 35 -13.38 -3.31 -1.73
N THR A 36 -13.10 -3.15 -0.44
CA THR A 36 -13.51 -1.97 0.34
C THR A 36 -12.30 -1.13 0.69
N PHE A 37 -12.38 0.17 0.40
CA PHE A 37 -11.39 1.18 0.76
C PHE A 37 -12.02 2.19 1.71
N ILE A 38 -11.43 2.37 2.89
CA ILE A 38 -11.86 3.33 3.91
C ILE A 38 -10.72 4.34 4.08
N ASN A 39 -11.04 5.62 3.98
CA ASN A 39 -10.10 6.72 4.18
C ASN A 39 -10.73 7.78 5.07
N ILE A 40 -9.93 8.34 5.97
CA ILE A 40 -10.33 9.45 6.84
C ILE A 40 -9.38 10.61 6.53
N GLU A 41 -9.94 11.77 6.26
CA GLU A 41 -9.19 12.98 5.95
C GLU A 41 -9.48 14.06 6.98
N HIS A 42 -8.43 14.58 7.60
CA HIS A 42 -8.56 15.63 8.61
C HIS A 42 -8.67 17.02 7.98
N ILE A 43 -9.89 17.55 7.86
CA ILE A 43 -10.17 18.80 7.13
C ILE A 43 -10.01 20.06 7.98
N ASN A 44 -10.34 20.02 9.27
CA ASN A 44 -10.12 21.13 10.22
C ASN A 44 -10.08 20.62 11.67
N ASN A 45 -10.04 21.53 12.65
CA ASN A 45 -9.89 21.16 14.07
C ASN A 45 -11.16 20.53 14.69
N ASN A 46 -12.30 20.66 14.02
CA ASN A 46 -13.60 20.25 14.56
C ASN A 46 -14.22 19.11 13.75
N HIS A 47 -13.76 18.90 12.51
CA HIS A 47 -14.37 17.97 11.57
C HIS A 47 -13.32 17.24 10.74
N ASP A 48 -13.63 15.99 10.44
CA ASP A 48 -12.93 15.13 9.50
C ASP A 48 -13.93 14.61 8.45
N VAL A 49 -13.43 14.06 7.35
CA VAL A 49 -14.25 13.44 6.30
C VAL A 49 -13.92 11.97 6.21
N ILE A 50 -14.92 11.11 6.36
CA ILE A 50 -14.78 9.67 6.08
C ILE A 50 -15.28 9.38 4.67
N LYS A 51 -14.46 8.65 3.91
CA LYS A 51 -14.80 8.16 2.58
C LYS A 51 -14.67 6.65 2.54
N THR A 52 -15.77 5.97 2.23
CA THR A 52 -15.82 4.52 2.06
C THR A 52 -16.19 4.19 0.63
N SER A 53 -15.37 3.42 -0.07
CA SER A 53 -15.61 2.99 -1.45
C SER A 53 -15.60 1.48 -1.57
N HIS A 54 -16.63 0.91 -2.17
CA HIS A 54 -16.75 -0.52 -2.47
C HIS A 54 -16.67 -0.74 -3.98
N LYS A 55 -15.70 -1.54 -4.42
CA LYS A 55 -15.58 -2.00 -5.81
C LYS A 55 -16.04 -3.44 -5.91
N VAL A 56 -17.05 -3.69 -6.75
CA VAL A 56 -17.63 -5.02 -6.97
C VAL A 56 -17.11 -5.59 -8.28
N TRP A 57 -16.47 -6.75 -8.19
CA TRP A 57 -15.84 -7.43 -9.32
C TRP A 57 -16.59 -8.73 -9.63
N VAL A 58 -16.93 -8.92 -10.91
CA VAL A 58 -17.58 -10.14 -11.42
C VAL A 58 -16.85 -10.54 -12.70
N LYS A 59 -16.43 -11.79 -12.81
CA LYS A 59 -15.62 -12.33 -13.91
C LYS A 59 -14.37 -11.49 -14.18
N ASN A 60 -13.69 -11.06 -13.12
CA ASN A 60 -12.55 -10.14 -13.17
C ASN A 60 -12.84 -8.76 -13.80
N ILE A 61 -14.11 -8.38 -13.96
CA ILE A 61 -14.53 -7.08 -14.46
C ILE A 61 -15.05 -6.24 -13.31
N LEU A 62 -14.57 -5.00 -13.18
CA LEU A 62 -15.15 -4.03 -12.26
C LEU A 62 -16.55 -3.67 -12.74
N THR A 63 -17.57 -4.16 -12.05
CA THR A 63 -18.97 -3.96 -12.43
C THR A 63 -19.60 -2.75 -11.77
N LYS A 64 -19.15 -2.41 -10.56
CA LYS A 64 -19.70 -1.30 -9.79
C LYS A 64 -18.67 -0.71 -8.85
N THR A 65 -18.71 0.61 -8.71
CA THR A 65 -18.09 1.33 -7.60
C THR A 65 -19.18 2.06 -6.85
N ILE A 66 -19.24 1.89 -5.53
CA ILE A 66 -20.17 2.57 -4.63
C ILE A 66 -19.32 3.38 -3.66
N THR A 67 -19.51 4.70 -3.62
CA THR A 67 -18.76 5.57 -2.71
C THR A 67 -19.72 6.32 -1.81
N TYR A 68 -19.45 6.25 -0.50
CA TYR A 68 -20.08 7.06 0.53
C TYR A 68 -19.05 8.04 1.08
N THR A 69 -19.49 9.26 1.34
CA THR A 69 -18.67 10.32 1.91
C THR A 69 -19.51 11.06 2.93
N ASP A 70 -18.97 11.23 4.13
CA ASP A 70 -19.65 11.91 5.22
C ASP A 70 -18.66 12.70 6.07
N THR A 71 -19.17 13.66 6.83
CA THR A 71 -18.40 14.46 7.79
C THR A 71 -18.59 13.89 9.19
N ILE A 72 -17.50 13.75 9.94
CA ILE A 72 -17.52 13.27 11.33
C ILE A 72 -16.78 14.25 12.26
N PRO A 73 -17.08 14.26 13.56
CA PRO A 73 -16.40 15.16 14.51
C PRO A 73 -14.95 14.76 14.74
N SER A 74 -14.02 15.71 14.71
CA SER A 74 -12.61 15.44 14.98
C SER A 74 -12.36 14.94 16.40
N LEU A 75 -11.41 14.01 16.56
CA LEU A 75 -10.95 13.50 17.87
C LEU A 75 -9.99 14.47 18.59
N GLY A 76 -9.59 15.55 17.92
CA GLY A 76 -8.61 16.51 18.41
C GLY A 76 -7.19 15.96 18.36
N ASN A 77 -6.31 16.53 19.19
CA ASN A 77 -4.88 16.20 19.18
C ASN A 77 -4.45 15.37 20.39
N THR A 78 -3.30 14.72 20.27
CA THR A 78 -2.58 14.04 21.34
C THR A 78 -1.10 14.38 21.28
N GLU A 79 -0.44 14.35 22.42
CA GLU A 79 1.03 14.44 22.48
C GLU A 79 1.62 13.05 22.23
N GLN A 80 2.66 13.00 21.39
CA GLN A 80 3.46 11.80 21.14
C GLN A 80 4.94 12.17 21.13
N VAL A 81 5.80 11.27 21.60
CA VAL A 81 7.24 11.40 21.46
C VAL A 81 7.62 10.97 20.03
N ALA A 82 8.23 11.87 19.27
CA ALA A 82 8.80 11.57 17.96
C ALA A 82 10.31 11.79 17.98
N GLU A 83 11.04 10.94 17.25
CA GLU A 83 12.48 11.02 17.05
C GLU A 83 12.77 11.60 15.67
N ASN A 84 13.73 12.52 15.58
CA ASN A 84 14.20 13.04 14.29
C ASN A 84 15.33 12.17 13.72
N ASP A 85 15.78 12.47 12.49
CA ASP A 85 16.84 11.70 11.80
C ASP A 85 18.21 11.73 12.52
N GLU A 86 18.39 12.63 13.50
CA GLU A 86 19.62 12.79 14.29
C GLU A 86 19.58 11.97 15.60
N GLY A 87 18.43 11.36 15.93
CA GLY A 87 18.23 10.58 17.15
C GLY A 87 17.67 11.36 18.34
N ASP A 88 17.28 12.62 18.16
CA ASP A 88 16.71 13.45 19.21
C ASP A 88 15.19 13.22 19.35
N ALA A 89 14.76 12.89 20.57
CA ALA A 89 13.35 12.72 20.91
C ALA A 89 12.70 14.03 21.38
N LYS A 90 11.50 14.36 20.86
CA LYS A 90 10.69 15.51 21.27
C LYS A 90 9.22 15.16 21.39
N ASN A 91 8.53 15.83 22.31
CA ASN A 91 7.07 15.82 22.35
C ASN A 91 6.53 16.65 21.19
N VAL A 92 5.71 16.03 20.34
CA VAL A 92 5.00 16.67 19.23
C VAL A 92 3.51 16.51 19.40
N ASN A 93 2.76 17.53 18.99
CA ASN A 93 1.31 17.51 19.01
C ASN A 93 0.78 16.99 17.66
N ILE A 94 0.13 15.84 17.67
CA ILE A 94 -0.37 15.17 16.46
C ILE A 94 -1.89 14.99 16.53
N ARG A 95 -2.54 14.84 15.38
CA ARG A 95 -3.98 14.51 15.35
C ARG A 95 -4.19 13.07 15.80
N LYS A 96 -5.28 12.83 16.54
CA LYS A 96 -5.69 11.47 16.91
C LYS A 96 -6.30 10.77 15.70
N GLU A 97 -5.88 9.53 15.50
CA GLU A 97 -6.41 8.66 14.45
C GLU A 97 -7.60 7.84 14.98
N TYR A 98 -8.52 7.50 14.08
CA TYR A 98 -9.66 6.65 14.43
C TYR A 98 -9.28 5.18 14.37
N GLU A 99 -9.84 4.39 15.28
CA GLU A 99 -9.85 2.94 15.17
C GLU A 99 -11.07 2.51 14.33
N VAL A 100 -10.81 1.79 13.23
CA VAL A 100 -11.87 1.29 12.34
C VAL A 100 -12.07 -0.20 12.58
N TYR A 101 -13.26 -0.56 13.06
CA TYR A 101 -13.66 -1.95 13.28
C TYR A 101 -14.52 -2.44 12.11
N VAL A 102 -14.08 -3.50 11.42
CA VAL A 102 -14.81 -4.11 10.31
C VAL A 102 -15.32 -5.48 10.72
N THR A 103 -16.63 -5.69 10.61
CA THR A 103 -17.27 -6.99 10.85
C THR A 103 -17.92 -7.48 9.55
N VAL A 104 -17.60 -8.69 9.14
CA VAL A 104 -18.20 -9.37 7.99
C VAL A 104 -19.08 -10.50 8.51
N LYS A 105 -20.28 -10.66 7.96
CA LYS A 105 -21.22 -11.73 8.30
C LYS A 105 -21.49 -12.61 7.09
#